data_AF-A0A679JKS6-F1
#
_entry.id   AF-A0A679JKS6-F1
#
_cell.length_a   1.000
_cell.length_b   1.000
_cell.length_c   1.000
_cell.angle_alpha   90.00
_cell.angle_beta   90.00
_cell.angle_gamma   90.00
#
_symmetry.space_group_name_H-M   'P 1'
#
loop_
_entity.id
_entity.type
_entity.pdbx_description
1 polymer ?
#
loop_
_entity_poly.entity_id
_entity_poly.type
_entity_poly.pdbx_seq_one_letter_code
_entity_poly.pdbx_strand_id
1 'polypeptide(L)' 'MSAAPRLSISEQAEYVDALVMRCHPYAGGNAGPTLLSLEVVDIEVLRELAARLKRMAPHEADIKRMVVGR' A
#
# COMPACT_ATOMS: atom_id res chain seq x y z
N MET A 1 -14.06 16.10 12.95
CA MET A 1 -13.46 15.08 12.04
C MET A 1 -12.05 15.55 11.75
N SER A 2 -11.04 15.01 12.43
CA SER A 2 -9.65 15.36 12.14
C SER A 2 -9.31 14.74 10.79
N ALA A 3 -8.99 15.57 9.79
CA ALA A 3 -8.45 15.06 8.55
C ALA A 3 -7.08 14.46 8.91
N ALA A 4 -6.98 13.14 8.95
CA ALA A 4 -5.68 12.49 9.09
C ALA A 4 -4.76 13.10 8.00
N PRO A 5 -3.54 13.53 8.36
CA PRO A 5 -2.64 14.11 7.38
C PRO A 5 -2.45 13.11 6.24
N ARG A 6 -2.80 13.54 5.02
CA ARG A 6 -2.66 12.69 3.83
C ARG A 6 -1.17 12.44 3.61
N LEU A 7 -0.73 11.20 3.82
CA LEU A 7 0.63 10.77 3.54
C LEU A 7 1.02 11.13 2.10
N SER A 8 2.27 11.54 1.90
CA SER A 8 2.89 11.72 0.59
C SER A 8 2.98 10.39 -0.19
N ILE A 9 3.40 10.44 -1.46
CA ILE A 9 3.62 9.20 -2.24
C ILE A 9 4.78 8.37 -1.64
N SER A 10 5.86 9.03 -1.17
CA SER A 10 7.02 8.35 -0.55
C SER A 10 6.61 7.64 0.74
N GLU A 11 5.93 8.35 1.64
CA GLU A 11 5.48 7.78 2.92
C GLU A 11 4.51 6.62 2.72
N GLN A 12 3.68 6.65 1.68
CA GLN A 12 2.80 5.52 1.35
C GLN A 12 3.56 4.31 0.80
N ALA A 13 4.65 4.52 0.06
CA ALA A 13 5.51 3.43 -0.40
C ALA A 13 6.26 2.79 0.78
N GLU A 14 6.87 3.61 1.63
CA GLU A 14 7.55 3.18 2.86
C GLU A 14 6.61 2.40 3.79
N TYR A 15 5.36 2.87 3.92
CA TYR A 15 4.33 2.19 4.69
C TYR A 15 3.98 0.81 4.12
N VAL A 16 3.81 0.69 2.80
CA VAL A 16 3.56 -0.61 2.14
C VAL A 16 4.74 -1.55 2.32
N ASP A 17 5.98 -1.07 2.16
CA ASP A 17 7.19 -1.87 2.37
C ASP A 17 7.27 -2.40 3.82
N ALA A 18 6.99 -1.54 4.80
CA ALA A 18 6.96 -1.93 6.21
C ALA A 18 5.90 -3.01 6.50
N LEU A 19 4.74 -2.96 5.83
CA LEU A 19 3.72 -4.01 5.95
C LEU A 19 4.17 -5.34 5.35
N VAL A 20 4.83 -5.32 4.19
CA VAL A 20 5.36 -6.54 3.56
C VAL A 20 6.38 -7.21 4.47
N MET A 21 7.25 -6.44 5.14
CA MET A 21 8.22 -6.98 6.10
C MET A 21 7.58 -7.63 7.33
N ARG A 22 6.35 -7.26 7.69
CA ARG A 22 5.58 -7.89 8.78
C ARG A 22 4.96 -9.22 8.35
N CYS A 23 4.78 -9.45 7.04
CA CYS A 23 4.31 -10.72 6.49
C CYS A 23 5.46 -11.74 6.44
N HIS A 24 5.49 -12.70 7.38
CA HIS A 24 6.48 -13.78 7.36
C HIS A 24 5.87 -15.05 6.75
N PRO A 25 6.39 -15.55 5.62
CA PRO A 25 6.06 -16.89 5.15
C PRO A 25 6.62 -17.92 6.13
N TYR A 26 5.82 -18.95 6.46
CA TYR A 26 6.26 -20.01 7.36
C TYR A 26 7.47 -20.75 6.76
N ALA A 27 8.60 -20.75 7.47
CA ALA A 27 9.87 -21.24 6.95
C ALA A 27 9.79 -22.73 6.55
N GLY A 28 9.88 -23.00 5.25
CA GLY A 28 10.12 -24.35 4.69
C GLY A 28 8.91 -25.12 4.16
N GLY A 29 7.69 -24.57 4.20
CA GLY A 29 6.49 -25.16 3.59
C GLY A 29 5.89 -24.26 2.50
N ASN A 30 4.95 -24.78 1.70
CA ASN A 30 4.08 -23.93 0.88
C ASN A 30 3.42 -22.91 1.81
N ALA A 31 3.80 -21.63 1.70
CA ALA A 31 3.27 -20.58 2.54
C ALA A 31 1.75 -20.53 2.35
N GLY A 32 1.01 -20.99 3.37
CA GLY A 32 -0.43 -20.76 3.46
C GLY A 32 -0.76 -19.27 3.64
N PRO A 33 -2.03 -18.91 3.82
CA PRO A 33 -2.41 -17.52 4.08
C PRO A 33 -1.61 -16.99 5.28
N THR A 34 -0.74 -16.01 5.03
CA THR A 34 -0.01 -15.33 6.10
C THR A 34 -0.99 -14.40 6.80
N LEU A 35 -1.23 -14.62 8.09
CA LEU A 35 -2.07 -13.72 8.89
C LEU A 35 -1.25 -12.47 9.22
N LEU A 36 -1.66 -11.32 8.69
CA LEU A 36 -1.10 -10.01 9.01
C LEU A 36 -1.97 -9.34 10.07
N SER A 37 -1.45 -9.16 11.27
CA SER A 37 -2.08 -8.32 12.29
C SER A 37 -1.77 -6.85 12.02
N LEU A 38 -2.82 -6.05 11.86
CA LEU A 38 -2.76 -4.60 11.61
C LEU A 38 -3.36 -3.83 12.78
N GLU A 39 -2.82 -2.65 13.06
CA GLU A 39 -3.46 -1.70 13.96
C GLU A 39 -4.64 -1.00 13.27
N VAL A 40 -5.55 -0.39 14.04
CA VAL A 40 -6.70 0.33 13.46
C VAL A 40 -6.23 1.49 12.56
N VAL A 41 -5.17 2.20 12.97
CA VAL A 41 -4.57 3.28 12.18
C VAL A 41 -4.02 2.76 10.84
N ASP A 42 -3.42 1.57 10.84
CA ASP A 42 -2.89 0.93 9.63
C ASP A 42 -4.03 0.65 8.62
N ILE A 43 -5.20 0.22 9.10
CA ILE A 43 -6.38 -0.04 8.27
C ILE A 43 -6.90 1.24 7.61
N GLU A 44 -6.93 2.35 8.35
CA GLU A 44 -7.38 3.64 7.81
C GLU A 44 -6.44 4.14 6.71
N VAL A 45 -5.13 4.08 6.95
CA VAL A 45 -4.11 4.44 5.95
C VAL A 45 -4.24 3.58 4.69
N LEU A 46 -4.43 2.26 4.84
CA LEU A 46 -4.63 1.36 3.70
C LEU A 46 -5.89 1.68 2.90
N ARG A 47 -6.99 2.06 3.57
CA ARG A 47 -8.23 2.47 2.89
C ARG A 47 -8.03 3.74 2.08
N GLU A 48 -7.32 4.72 2.64
CA GLU A 48 -7.01 5.98 1.93
C GLU A 48 -6.10 5.75 0.72
N LEU A 49 -5.05 4.94 0.88
CA LEU A 49 -4.16 4.54 -0.21
C LEU A 49 -4.94 3.81 -1.32
N ALA A 50 -5.78 2.84 -0.96
CA ALA A 50 -6.61 2.11 -1.92
C ALA A 50 -7.57 3.04 -2.68
N ALA A 51 -8.21 3.99 -1.98
CA ALA A 51 -9.08 4.96 -2.62
C ALA A 51 -8.31 5.88 -3.59
N ARG A 52 -7.08 6.27 -3.23
CA ARG A 52 -6.20 7.05 -4.11
C ARG A 52 -5.83 6.26 -5.37
N LEU A 53 -5.39 5.01 -5.22
CA LEU A 53 -5.04 4.14 -6.35
C LEU A 53 -6.23 3.94 -7.30
N LYS A 54 -7.44 3.72 -6.77
CA LYS A 54 -8.67 3.62 -7.58
C LYS A 54 -8.95 4.88 -8.40
N ARG A 55 -8.68 6.07 -7.86
CA ARG A 55 -8.81 7.34 -8.61
C ARG A 55 -7.72 7.52 -9.66
N MET A 56 -6.54 6.95 -9.44
CA MET A 56 -5.43 6.98 -10.40
C MET A 56 -5.59 5.96 -11.53
N ALA A 57 -6.27 4.84 -11.28
CA ALA A 57 -6.39 3.72 -12.22
C ALA A 57 -6.85 4.12 -13.65
N PRO A 58 -7.83 5.02 -13.84
CA PRO A 58 -8.19 5.47 -15.20
C PRO A 58 -7.05 6.16 -15.96
N HIS A 59 -6.06 6.70 -15.27
CA HIS A 59 -4.91 7.43 -15.82
C HIS A 59 -3.63 6.59 -15.84
N GLU A 60 -3.72 5.28 -15.59
CA GLU A 60 -2.55 4.41 -15.42
C GLU A 60 -1.58 4.46 -16.62
N ALA A 61 -2.10 4.52 -17.84
CA ALA A 61 -1.29 4.57 -19.06
C ALA A 61 -0.48 5.87 -19.18
N ASP A 62 -1.02 6.99 -18.73
CA ASP A 62 -0.33 8.30 -18.75
C ASP A 62 0.68 8.39 -17.61
N ILE A 63 0.31 7.88 -16.42
CA ILE A 63 1.22 7.78 -15.26
C ILE A 63 2.42 6.90 -15.61
N LYS A 64 2.21 5.73 -16.22
CA LYS A 64 3.29 4.84 -16.64
C LYS A 64 4.24 5.50 -17.63
N ARG A 65 3.71 6.18 -18.65
CA ARG A 65 4.53 6.93 -19.63
C ARG A 65 5.36 8.03 -18.94
N MET A 66 4.75 8.78 -18.02
CA MET A 66 5.44 9.85 -17.27
C MET A 66 6.55 9.31 -16.37
N VAL A 67 6.33 8.18 -15.70
CA VAL A 67 7.27 7.63 -14.70
C VAL A 67 8.38 6.79 -15.34
N VAL A 68 8.04 5.97 -16.35
CA VAL A 68 8.98 5.03 -16.99
C VAL A 68 9.69 5.66 -18.20
N GLY A 69 9.19 6.77 -18.72
CA GLY A 69 9.78 7.49 -19.86
C GLY A 69 9.69 6.75 -21.19
N ARG A 70 8.80 5.76 -21.30
CA ARG A 70 8.55 4.97 -22.51
C ARG A 70 7.04 4.78 -22.69
#